data_AF-A0A225ALY2-F1
#
_entry.id   AF-A0A225ALY2-F1
#
_cell.length_a   1.000
_cell.length_b   1.000
_cell.length_c   1.000
_cell.angle_alpha   90.00
_cell.angle_beta   90.00
_cell.angle_gamma   90.00
#
_symmetry.space_group_name_H-M   'P 1'
#
loop_
_entity.id
_entity.type
_entity.pdbx_description
1 polymer ?
#
loop_
_entity_poly.entity_id
_entity_poly.type
_entity_poly.pdbx_seq_one_letter_code
_entity_poly.pdbx_strand_id
1 'polypeptide(L)'
;MPCSIDDVKSRSEHERPYEVAFVLKCSGIAIATIAGLLGASFLVTGFSWDFIPATYGFHLLVPDLAPNVGLWWYFFIEIFDSFREFFLGVFWLHLVGYVGGLTIRLRRQPLFVVTSLIGIFAIFKPYPSIADVSLYFALLPLYRHLSPLTRYTFFAASALLYATLLGPAFYHLWIYAGSGNANFFYAITLVWSLGLTILVADLIFAALRDEWEYDHPEMKGKDVRQI
;
A
#
# COMPACT_ATOMS: atom_id res chain seq x y z
N MET A 1 -38.51 -20.73 -15.92
CA MET A 1 -37.86 -21.42 -17.06
C MET A 1 -36.48 -21.86 -16.61
N PRO A 2 -36.18 -23.16 -16.55
CA PRO A 2 -34.84 -23.61 -16.18
C PRO A 2 -33.90 -23.37 -17.36
N CYS A 3 -32.80 -22.66 -17.10
CA CYS A 3 -31.70 -22.47 -18.06
C CYS A 3 -31.06 -23.84 -18.32
N SER A 4 -31.03 -24.28 -19.57
CA SER A 4 -30.47 -25.60 -19.93
C SER A 4 -28.96 -25.61 -19.69
N ILE A 5 -28.42 -26.73 -19.21
CA ILE A 5 -26.98 -26.90 -18.92
C ILE A 5 -26.13 -26.61 -20.17
N ASP A 6 -26.68 -26.84 -21.36
CA ASP A 6 -26.04 -26.57 -22.65
C ASP A 6 -25.94 -25.06 -22.97
N ASP A 7 -26.86 -24.23 -22.47
CA ASP A 7 -26.79 -22.77 -22.61
C ASP A 7 -25.70 -22.16 -21.72
N VAL A 8 -25.48 -22.72 -20.53
CA VAL A 8 -24.39 -22.29 -19.62
C VAL A 8 -23.03 -22.66 -20.19
N LYS A 9 -22.91 -23.85 -20.77
CA LYS A 9 -21.67 -24.35 -21.36
C LYS A 9 -21.29 -23.57 -22.62
N SER A 10 -22.25 -23.29 -23.49
CA SER A 10 -22.04 -22.49 -24.71
C SER A 10 -21.73 -21.01 -24.41
N ARG A 11 -22.35 -20.40 -23.40
CA ARG A 11 -21.92 -19.08 -22.88
C ARG A 11 -20.48 -19.14 -22.40
N SER A 12 -20.12 -20.07 -21.52
CA SER A 12 -18.76 -20.16 -20.96
C SER A 12 -17.65 -20.36 -22.02
N GLU A 13 -17.96 -21.01 -23.15
CA GLU A 13 -17.02 -21.17 -24.26
C GLU A 13 -16.89 -19.93 -25.14
N HIS A 14 -17.97 -19.18 -25.32
CA HIS A 14 -17.94 -17.91 -26.05
C HIS A 14 -17.33 -16.77 -25.21
N GLU A 15 -17.42 -16.88 -23.88
CA GLU A 15 -16.92 -15.87 -22.96
C GLU A 15 -15.37 -15.93 -22.78
N ARG A 16 -14.79 -17.13 -22.70
CA ARG A 16 -13.34 -17.33 -22.57
C ARG A 16 -12.45 -16.61 -23.61
N PRO A 17 -12.74 -16.62 -24.92
CA PRO A 17 -11.91 -15.90 -25.90
C PRO A 17 -11.95 -14.38 -25.74
N TYR A 18 -13.05 -13.78 -25.25
CA TYR A 18 -13.06 -12.33 -24.97
C TYR A 18 -12.22 -12.00 -23.74
N GLU A 19 -12.22 -12.86 -22.71
CA GLU A 19 -11.46 -12.64 -21.47
C GLU A 19 -9.96 -12.65 -21.76
N VAL A 20 -9.51 -13.65 -22.52
CA VAL A 20 -8.11 -13.76 -22.95
C VAL A 20 -7.72 -12.56 -23.81
N ALA A 21 -8.56 -12.15 -24.76
CA ALA A 21 -8.30 -10.97 -25.58
C ALA A 21 -8.22 -9.68 -24.74
N PHE A 22 -9.09 -9.54 -23.73
CA PHE A 22 -9.09 -8.40 -22.81
C PHE A 22 -7.81 -8.36 -21.98
N VAL A 23 -7.41 -9.48 -21.36
CA VAL A 23 -6.18 -9.59 -20.58
C VAL A 23 -4.97 -9.26 -21.44
N LEU A 24 -4.86 -9.86 -22.63
CA LEU A 24 -3.75 -9.59 -23.56
C LEU A 24 -3.69 -8.11 -23.97
N LYS A 25 -4.84 -7.48 -24.23
CA LYS A 25 -4.91 -6.05 -24.54
C LYS A 25 -4.43 -5.21 -23.36
N CYS A 26 -4.93 -5.46 -22.15
CA CYS A 26 -4.52 -4.72 -20.94
C CYS A 26 -3.04 -4.91 -20.63
N SER A 27 -2.54 -6.16 -20.70
CA SER A 27 -1.12 -6.46 -20.53
C SER A 27 -0.26 -5.79 -21.60
N GLY A 28 -0.70 -5.79 -22.87
CA GLY A 28 -0.02 -5.12 -23.96
C GLY A 28 0.07 -3.61 -23.76
N ILE A 29 -1.02 -2.96 -23.35
CA ILE A 29 -1.03 -1.52 -23.02
C ILE A 29 -0.11 -1.22 -21.84
N ALA A 30 -0.14 -2.04 -20.79
CA ALA A 30 0.72 -1.87 -19.62
C ALA A 30 2.21 -1.98 -20.00
N ILE A 31 2.59 -3.03 -20.73
CA ILE A 31 3.98 -3.24 -21.20
C ILE A 31 4.41 -2.09 -22.12
N ALA A 32 3.57 -1.69 -23.07
CA ALA A 32 3.87 -0.57 -23.97
C ALA A 32 4.04 0.75 -23.21
N THR A 33 3.23 1.00 -22.19
CA THR A 33 3.34 2.19 -21.34
C THR A 33 4.64 2.16 -20.53
N ILE A 34 4.98 1.03 -19.91
CA ILE A 34 6.22 0.86 -19.16
C ILE A 34 7.43 1.05 -20.09
N ALA A 35 7.43 0.42 -21.26
CA ALA A 35 8.49 0.55 -22.24
C ALA A 35 8.62 1.99 -22.76
N GLY A 36 7.51 2.67 -23.01
CA GLY A 36 7.48 4.08 -23.41
C GLY A 36 8.06 5.00 -22.34
N LEU A 37 7.70 4.79 -21.07
CA LEU A 37 8.25 5.56 -19.94
C LEU A 37 9.74 5.28 -19.73
N LEU A 38 10.18 4.03 -19.81
CA LEU A 38 11.60 3.68 -19.72
C LEU A 38 12.41 4.27 -20.90
N GLY A 39 11.85 4.25 -22.10
CA GLY A 39 12.43 4.90 -23.27
C GLY A 39 12.53 6.42 -23.10
N ALA A 40 11.49 7.06 -22.57
CA ALA A 40 11.52 8.48 -22.25
C ALA A 40 12.60 8.81 -21.21
N SER A 41 12.71 8.01 -20.14
CA SER A 41 13.76 8.15 -19.13
C SER A 41 15.15 8.04 -19.76
N PHE A 42 15.38 7.02 -20.59
CA PHE A 42 16.66 6.81 -21.30
C PHE A 42 17.05 8.00 -22.18
N LEU A 43 16.07 8.60 -22.88
CA LEU A 43 16.31 9.80 -23.71
C LEU A 43 16.66 11.02 -22.85
N VAL A 44 15.92 11.25 -21.76
CA VAL A 44 16.12 12.40 -20.86
C VAL A 44 17.45 12.30 -20.11
N THR A 45 17.90 11.10 -19.78
CA THR A 45 19.18 10.86 -19.09
C THR A 45 20.36 10.73 -20.05
N GLY A 46 20.24 11.22 -21.29
CA GLY A 46 21.34 11.30 -22.23
C GLY A 46 21.76 9.96 -22.82
N PHE A 47 20.79 9.09 -23.14
CA PHE A 47 21.01 7.74 -23.69
C PHE A 47 21.85 6.84 -22.77
N SER A 48 21.70 7.00 -21.46
CA SER A 48 22.33 6.15 -20.45
C SER A 48 21.29 5.32 -19.70
N TRP A 49 21.64 4.07 -19.38
CA TRP A 49 20.86 3.18 -18.50
C TRP A 49 21.17 3.35 -17.02
N ASP A 50 22.08 4.26 -16.65
CA ASP A 50 22.50 4.50 -15.27
C ASP A 50 21.33 4.93 -14.36
N PHE A 51 20.25 5.45 -14.93
CA PHE A 51 19.03 5.77 -14.18
C PHE A 51 18.37 4.53 -13.56
N ILE A 52 18.55 3.33 -14.14
CA ILE A 52 17.96 2.10 -13.61
C ILE A 52 18.50 1.79 -12.22
N PRO A 53 19.82 1.58 -12.02
CA PRO A 53 20.36 1.35 -10.68
C PRO A 53 20.17 2.56 -9.76
N ALA A 54 20.27 3.78 -10.29
CA ALA A 54 20.12 5.00 -9.48
C ALA A 54 18.69 5.24 -8.98
N THR A 55 17.66 4.83 -9.73
CA THR A 55 16.26 5.05 -9.36
C THR A 55 15.62 3.78 -8.82
N TYR A 56 15.55 2.72 -9.62
CA TYR A 56 14.88 1.47 -9.21
C TYR A 56 15.77 0.62 -8.30
N GLY A 57 17.06 0.51 -8.64
CA GLY A 57 18.03 -0.23 -7.83
C GLY A 57 18.18 0.33 -6.43
N PHE A 58 18.23 1.66 -6.29
CA PHE A 58 18.30 2.35 -5.01
C PHE A 58 17.13 1.99 -4.09
N HIS A 59 15.90 2.00 -4.62
CA HIS A 59 14.73 1.61 -3.83
C HIS A 59 14.73 0.12 -3.46
N LEU A 60 15.17 -0.76 -4.37
CA LEU A 60 15.16 -2.21 -4.16
C LEU A 60 16.23 -2.68 -3.17
N LEU A 61 17.44 -2.13 -3.28
CA LEU A 61 18.62 -2.52 -2.50
C LEU A 61 18.76 -1.76 -1.18
N VAL A 62 18.06 -0.63 -1.04
CA VAL A 62 18.05 0.21 0.17
C VAL A 62 19.48 0.48 0.68
N PRO A 63 20.39 1.01 -0.17
CA PRO A 63 21.79 1.16 0.18
C PRO A 63 22.02 2.28 1.21
N ASP A 64 21.13 3.27 1.25
CA ASP A 64 21.19 4.39 2.18
C ASP A 64 20.27 4.17 3.38
N LEU A 65 20.84 4.22 4.58
CA LEU A 65 20.11 4.08 5.84
C LEU A 65 20.03 5.41 6.60
N ALA A 66 20.21 6.53 5.90
CA ALA A 66 19.99 7.85 6.45
C ALA A 66 18.58 7.95 7.08
N PRO A 67 18.45 8.70 8.19
CA PRO A 67 17.19 8.80 8.90
C PRO A 67 16.08 9.31 8.00
N ASN A 68 14.96 8.59 7.96
CA ASN A 68 13.77 8.98 7.21
C ASN A 68 12.50 8.59 7.98
N VAL A 69 11.32 8.89 7.42
CA VAL A 69 10.04 8.60 8.08
C VAL A 69 9.63 7.13 8.00
N GLY A 70 10.36 6.31 7.25
CA GLY A 70 10.10 4.90 7.05
C GLY A 70 10.55 3.99 8.18
N LEU A 71 10.10 2.74 8.10
CA LEU A 71 10.37 1.72 9.11
C LEU A 71 11.69 0.98 8.88
N TRP A 72 12.22 1.01 7.66
CA TRP A 72 13.31 0.14 7.26
C TRP A 72 14.65 0.62 7.81
N TRP A 73 14.96 1.92 7.69
CA TRP A 73 16.30 2.45 7.98
C TRP A 73 16.80 2.04 9.37
N TYR A 74 15.96 2.19 10.39
CA TYR A 74 16.33 1.93 11.78
C TYR A 74 16.50 0.42 12.04
N PHE A 75 15.64 -0.42 11.48
CA PHE A 75 15.82 -1.88 11.56
C PHE A 75 17.14 -2.31 10.88
N PHE A 76 17.43 -1.77 9.70
CA PHE A 76 18.59 -2.18 8.91
C PHE A 76 19.93 -1.66 9.46
N ILE A 77 19.96 -0.60 10.28
CA ILE A 77 21.17 -0.18 11.00
C ILE A 77 21.45 -1.06 12.23
N GLU A 78 20.43 -1.69 12.82
CA GLU A 78 20.56 -2.49 14.03
C GLU A 78 20.95 -3.96 13.75
N ILE A 79 20.66 -4.46 12.55
CA ILE A 79 21.02 -5.83 12.18
C ILE A 79 22.45 -5.95 11.68
N PHE A 80 23.04 -7.14 11.85
CA PHE A 80 24.36 -7.43 11.27
C PHE A 80 24.28 -7.53 9.74
N ASP A 81 25.33 -7.05 9.07
CA ASP A 81 25.41 -6.99 7.60
C ASP A 81 25.24 -8.37 6.94
N SER A 82 25.74 -9.44 7.57
CA SER A 82 25.59 -10.82 7.05
C SER A 82 24.13 -11.25 6.88
N PHE A 83 23.19 -10.64 7.61
CA PHE A 83 21.75 -10.94 7.52
C PHE A 83 20.95 -9.92 6.71
N ARG A 84 21.59 -8.84 6.22
CA ARG A 84 20.92 -7.73 5.55
C ARG A 84 20.12 -8.20 4.33
N GLU A 85 20.76 -8.93 3.43
CA GLU A 85 20.12 -9.43 2.20
C GLU A 85 18.93 -10.37 2.50
N PHE A 86 19.04 -11.18 3.55
CA PHE A 86 17.95 -12.05 3.98
C PHE A 86 16.72 -11.23 4.42
N PHE A 87 16.91 -10.26 5.31
CA PHE A 87 15.81 -9.42 5.79
C PHE A 87 15.26 -8.49 4.70
N LEU A 88 16.11 -8.04 3.77
CA LEU A 88 15.67 -7.30 2.59
C LEU A 88 14.65 -8.12 1.78
N GLY A 89 14.96 -9.39 1.53
CA GLY A 89 14.03 -10.33 0.89
C GLY A 89 12.73 -10.54 1.68
N VAL A 90 12.81 -10.69 3.00
CA VAL A 90 11.63 -10.85 3.87
C VAL A 90 10.72 -9.63 3.84
N PHE A 91 11.28 -8.42 3.89
CA PHE A 91 10.50 -7.19 3.88
C PHE A 91 9.82 -6.96 2.53
N TRP A 92 10.49 -7.29 1.42
CA TRP A 92 9.87 -7.29 0.10
C TRP A 92 8.77 -8.35 -0.04
N LEU A 93 9.03 -9.57 0.45
CA LEU A 93 8.03 -10.65 0.44
C LEU A 93 6.78 -10.27 1.24
N HIS A 94 6.97 -9.64 2.40
CA HIS A 94 5.88 -9.08 3.21
C HIS A 94 5.03 -8.10 2.39
N LEU A 95 5.66 -7.16 1.67
CA LEU A 95 4.95 -6.15 0.88
C LEU A 95 4.20 -6.76 -0.31
N VAL A 96 4.83 -7.70 -1.02
CA VAL A 96 4.24 -8.40 -2.17
C VAL A 96 3.07 -9.31 -1.73
N GLY A 97 3.15 -9.89 -0.53
CA GLY A 97 2.12 -10.77 0.02
C GLY A 97 0.72 -10.14 0.08
N TYR A 98 0.63 -8.83 0.32
CA TYR A 98 -0.65 -8.12 0.36
C TYR A 98 -1.37 -8.08 -0.99
N VAL A 99 -0.63 -8.05 -2.11
CA VAL A 99 -1.20 -7.94 -3.46
C VAL A 99 -2.12 -9.12 -3.76
N GLY A 100 -1.64 -10.35 -3.53
CA GLY A 100 -2.41 -11.55 -3.77
C GLY A 100 -3.64 -11.63 -2.86
N GLY A 101 -3.45 -11.43 -1.56
CA GLY A 101 -4.54 -11.52 -0.57
C GLY A 101 -5.68 -10.54 -0.84
N LEU A 102 -5.36 -9.26 -1.07
CA LEU A 102 -6.36 -8.23 -1.32
C LEU A 102 -7.06 -8.42 -2.68
N THR A 103 -6.31 -8.74 -3.73
CA THR A 103 -6.88 -8.92 -5.07
C THR A 103 -7.85 -10.09 -5.13
N ILE A 104 -7.56 -11.19 -4.43
CA ILE A 104 -8.45 -12.36 -4.36
C ILE A 104 -9.69 -12.04 -3.52
N ARG A 105 -9.52 -11.45 -2.32
CA ARG A 105 -10.62 -11.22 -1.39
C ARG A 105 -11.59 -10.13 -1.84
N LEU A 106 -11.09 -9.03 -2.38
CA LEU A 106 -11.87 -7.83 -2.75
C LEU A 106 -12.01 -7.70 -4.28
N ARG A 107 -12.07 -8.83 -4.99
CA ARG A 107 -12.13 -8.90 -6.46
C ARG A 107 -13.31 -8.14 -7.09
N ARG A 108 -14.38 -7.88 -6.31
CA ARG A 108 -15.55 -7.10 -6.75
C ARG A 108 -15.27 -5.59 -6.77
N GLN A 109 -14.25 -5.13 -6.07
CA GLN A 109 -13.90 -3.72 -5.89
C GLN A 109 -12.42 -3.44 -6.21
N PRO A 110 -12.00 -3.56 -7.49
CA PRO A 110 -10.59 -3.44 -7.86
C PRO A 110 -9.99 -2.07 -7.56
N LEU A 111 -10.77 -0.98 -7.62
CA LEU A 111 -10.30 0.36 -7.26
C LEU A 111 -9.99 0.49 -5.76
N PHE A 112 -10.77 -0.19 -4.91
CA PHE A 112 -10.53 -0.22 -3.48
C PHE A 112 -9.25 -1.01 -3.17
N VAL A 113 -9.00 -2.12 -3.87
CA VAL A 113 -7.73 -2.87 -3.78
C VAL A 113 -6.53 -1.96 -4.08
N VAL A 114 -6.59 -1.18 -5.17
CA VAL A 114 -5.51 -0.22 -5.50
C VAL A 114 -5.35 0.83 -4.38
N THR A 115 -6.45 1.35 -3.84
CA THR A 115 -6.42 2.34 -2.76
C THR A 115 -5.79 1.77 -1.49
N SER A 116 -6.17 0.56 -1.09
CA SER A 116 -5.60 -0.15 0.06
C SER A 116 -4.11 -0.43 -0.14
N LEU A 117 -3.71 -0.86 -1.34
CA LEU A 117 -2.29 -1.08 -1.66
C LEU A 117 -1.49 0.23 -1.58
N ILE A 118 -2.00 1.35 -2.10
CA ILE A 118 -1.34 2.66 -1.96
C ILE A 118 -1.14 3.01 -0.47
N GLY A 119 -2.14 2.76 0.38
CA GLY A 119 -2.02 2.95 1.83
C GLY A 119 -0.95 2.05 2.46
N ILE A 120 -0.91 0.76 2.10
CA ILE A 120 0.11 -0.19 2.55
C ILE A 120 1.51 0.24 2.10
N PHE A 121 1.67 0.68 0.85
CA PHE A 121 2.94 1.22 0.34
C PHE A 121 3.38 2.48 1.09
N ALA A 122 2.46 3.36 1.46
CA ALA A 122 2.78 4.56 2.23
C ALA A 122 3.30 4.24 3.65
N ILE A 123 2.97 3.08 4.20
CA ILE A 123 3.42 2.61 5.52
C ILE A 123 4.74 1.85 5.43
N PHE A 124 4.80 0.87 4.52
CA PHE A 124 5.80 -0.21 4.58
C PHE A 124 6.89 -0.14 3.53
N LYS A 125 6.90 0.84 2.61
CA LYS A 125 8.02 0.98 1.67
C LYS A 125 9.28 1.54 2.35
N PRO A 126 10.49 1.26 1.85
CA PRO A 126 11.75 1.64 2.51
C PRO A 126 11.97 3.14 2.67
N TYR A 127 11.57 3.92 1.67
CA TYR A 127 11.71 5.38 1.65
C TYR A 127 10.33 6.02 1.43
N PRO A 128 9.45 6.03 2.44
CA PRO A 128 8.17 6.70 2.34
C PRO A 128 8.37 8.21 2.37
N SER A 129 7.49 8.91 1.67
CA SER A 129 7.45 10.36 1.58
C SER A 129 6.05 10.85 1.92
N ILE A 130 5.95 12.15 2.19
CA ILE A 130 4.66 12.79 2.43
C ILE A 130 3.74 12.69 1.21
N ALA A 131 4.30 12.58 0.00
CA ALA A 131 3.52 12.44 -1.22
C ALA A 131 2.73 11.12 -1.26
N ASP A 132 3.28 10.04 -0.71
CA ASP A 132 2.62 8.73 -0.70
C ASP A 132 1.39 8.74 0.21
N VAL A 133 1.52 9.35 1.39
CA VAL A 133 0.40 9.52 2.33
C VAL A 133 -0.62 10.51 1.78
N SER A 134 -0.17 11.57 1.11
CA SER A 134 -1.06 12.54 0.46
C SER A 134 -1.89 11.89 -0.65
N LEU A 135 -1.28 11.03 -1.46
CA LEU A 135 -1.98 10.27 -2.49
C LEU A 135 -3.04 9.34 -1.88
N TYR A 136 -2.69 8.63 -0.81
CA TYR A 136 -3.65 7.80 -0.09
C TYR A 136 -4.83 8.63 0.43
N PHE A 137 -4.58 9.76 1.11
CA PHE A 137 -5.63 10.64 1.62
C PHE A 137 -6.49 11.27 0.53
N ALA A 138 -5.92 11.55 -0.64
CA ALA A 138 -6.68 12.07 -1.79
C ALA A 138 -7.71 11.07 -2.32
N LEU A 139 -7.50 9.76 -2.11
CA LEU A 139 -8.42 8.69 -2.52
C LEU A 139 -9.53 8.42 -1.49
N LEU A 140 -9.32 8.73 -0.21
CA LEU A 140 -10.29 8.46 0.86
C LEU A 140 -11.69 9.07 0.61
N PRO A 141 -11.84 10.29 0.07
CA PRO A 141 -13.15 10.86 -0.24
C PRO A 141 -13.99 10.05 -1.24
N LEU A 142 -13.39 9.15 -2.04
CA LEU A 142 -14.14 8.25 -2.92
C LEU A 142 -14.97 7.23 -2.12
N TYR A 143 -14.56 6.94 -0.89
CA TYR A 143 -15.14 5.90 -0.02
C TYR A 143 -15.89 6.47 1.18
N ARG A 144 -16.49 7.67 1.02
CA ARG A 144 -17.30 8.30 2.10
C ARG A 144 -18.45 7.41 2.59
N HIS A 145 -18.96 6.52 1.75
CA HIS A 145 -19.98 5.54 2.16
C HIS A 145 -19.48 4.57 3.23
N LEU A 146 -18.17 4.32 3.33
CA LEU A 146 -17.55 3.46 4.34
C LEU A 146 -17.35 4.17 5.68
N SER A 147 -17.34 5.50 5.73
CA SER A 147 -17.03 6.24 6.97
C SER A 147 -17.92 5.86 8.16
N PRO A 148 -19.24 5.60 8.02
CA PRO A 148 -20.08 5.17 9.14
C PRO A 148 -19.73 3.77 9.68
N LEU A 149 -19.05 2.94 8.88
CA LEU A 149 -18.66 1.58 9.25
C LEU A 149 -17.27 1.52 9.90
N THR A 150 -16.49 2.59 9.82
CA THR A 150 -15.18 2.72 10.49
C THR A 150 -15.35 2.93 12.00
N ARG A 151 -14.47 2.32 12.80
CA ARG A 151 -14.57 2.35 14.28
C ARG A 151 -13.42 3.11 14.94
N TYR A 152 -12.25 3.13 14.32
CA TYR A 152 -11.00 3.58 14.91
C TYR A 152 -10.48 4.89 14.32
N THR A 153 -11.28 5.56 13.47
CA THR A 153 -10.94 6.84 12.84
C THR A 153 -10.45 7.91 13.82
N PHE A 154 -11.07 8.04 15.00
CA PHE A 154 -10.61 8.99 16.02
C PHE A 154 -9.20 8.67 16.54
N PHE A 155 -8.91 7.39 16.81
CA PHE A 155 -7.60 6.95 17.28
C PHE A 155 -6.54 7.13 16.20
N ALA A 156 -6.85 6.74 14.96
CA ALA A 156 -5.95 6.94 13.83
C ALA A 156 -5.63 8.43 13.62
N ALA A 157 -6.64 9.29 13.58
CA ALA A 157 -6.46 10.73 13.42
C ALA A 157 -5.64 11.34 14.56
N SER A 158 -5.92 10.94 15.81
CA SER A 158 -5.18 11.43 16.98
C SER A 158 -3.72 11.01 16.94
N ALA A 159 -3.42 9.75 16.58
CA ALA A 159 -2.04 9.26 16.44
C ALA A 159 -1.27 9.99 15.33
N LEU A 160 -1.91 10.23 14.19
CA LEU A 160 -1.32 10.96 13.07
C LEU A 160 -1.05 12.43 13.42
N LEU A 161 -1.99 13.10 14.09
CA LEU A 161 -1.81 14.49 14.55
C LEU A 161 -0.66 14.58 15.57
N TYR A 162 -0.64 13.66 16.54
CA TYR A 162 0.43 13.56 17.53
C TYR A 162 1.80 13.37 16.86
N ALA A 163 1.90 12.43 15.90
CA ALA A 163 3.14 12.17 15.19
C ALA A 163 3.59 13.33 14.29
N THR A 164 2.64 14.01 13.64
CA THR A 164 2.94 15.19 12.80
C THR A 164 3.47 16.35 13.62
N LEU A 165 2.94 16.55 14.84
CA LEU A 165 3.35 17.63 15.72
C LEU A 165 4.73 17.36 16.34
N LEU A 166 4.96 16.15 16.87
CA LEU A 166 6.20 15.83 17.57
C LEU A 166 7.34 15.36 16.67
N GLY A 167 7.04 14.82 15.49
CA GLY A 167 8.02 14.33 14.53
C GLY A 167 9.15 15.33 14.24
N PRO A 168 8.82 16.55 13.76
CA PRO A 168 9.82 17.58 13.50
C PRO A 168 10.60 18.00 14.74
N ALA A 169 9.95 18.03 15.91
CA ALA A 169 10.60 18.39 17.16
C ALA A 169 11.65 17.34 17.57
N PHE A 170 11.32 16.06 17.54
CA PHE A 170 12.27 14.99 17.84
C PHE A 170 13.38 14.88 16.81
N TYR A 171 13.08 15.08 15.52
CA TYR A 171 14.11 15.18 14.48
C TYR A 171 15.08 16.33 14.78
N HIS A 172 14.56 17.51 15.11
CA HIS A 172 15.40 18.68 15.40
C HIS A 172 16.25 18.48 16.65
N LEU A 173 15.68 17.94 17.74
CA LEU A 173 16.41 17.69 18.98
C LEU A 173 17.56 16.70 18.78
N TRP A 174 17.37 15.71 17.91
CA TRP A 174 18.40 14.74 17.60
C TRP A 174 19.47 15.28 16.64
N ILE A 175 19.06 15.77 15.46
CA ILE A 175 19.99 16.14 14.38
C ILE A 175 20.68 17.48 14.64
N TYR A 176 19.95 18.49 15.11
CA TYR A 176 20.47 19.86 15.20
C TYR A 176 20.85 20.25 16.63
N ALA A 177 20.03 19.93 17.63
CA ALA A 177 20.30 20.32 19.01
C ALA A 177 21.27 19.36 19.73
N GLY A 178 21.40 18.12 19.26
CA GLY A 178 22.24 17.08 19.88
C GLY A 178 21.76 16.62 21.27
N SER A 179 20.57 17.06 21.71
CA SER A 179 20.00 16.75 23.02
C SER A 179 19.02 15.56 22.98
N GLY A 180 18.67 15.07 21.78
CA GLY A 180 17.80 13.92 21.55
C GLY A 180 18.55 12.73 20.95
N ASN A 181 18.05 11.51 21.19
CA ASN A 181 18.55 10.28 20.58
C ASN A 181 17.68 9.88 19.37
N ALA A 182 18.28 9.22 18.37
CA ALA A 182 17.63 8.56 17.24
C ALA A 182 16.37 7.78 17.63
N ASN A 183 16.37 7.12 18.78
CA ASN A 183 15.26 6.30 19.27
C ASN A 183 13.98 7.12 19.46
N PHE A 184 14.08 8.40 19.85
CA PHE A 184 12.90 9.26 19.99
C PHE A 184 12.28 9.57 18.62
N PHE A 185 13.12 9.87 17.62
CA PHE A 185 12.65 10.10 16.26
C PHE A 185 12.06 8.82 15.65
N TYR A 186 12.71 7.67 15.85
CA TYR A 186 12.17 6.41 15.37
C TYR A 186 10.87 6.00 16.10
N ALA A 187 10.76 6.25 17.41
CA ALA A 187 9.53 5.97 18.14
C ALA A 187 8.33 6.76 17.59
N ILE A 188 8.52 8.03 17.21
CA ILE A 188 7.43 8.83 16.65
C ILE A 188 7.09 8.43 15.21
N THR A 189 8.05 7.94 14.41
CA THR A 189 7.74 7.35 13.09
C THR A 189 7.00 6.00 13.22
N LEU A 190 7.24 5.23 14.29
CA LEU A 190 6.41 4.06 14.61
C LEU A 190 4.97 4.46 14.91
N VAL A 191 4.74 5.54 15.67
CA VAL A 191 3.39 6.06 15.93
C VAL A 191 2.71 6.56 14.66
N TRP A 192 3.45 7.24 13.77
CA TRP A 192 2.97 7.62 12.45
C TRP A 192 2.49 6.42 11.64
N SER A 193 3.34 5.39 11.51
CA SER A 193 3.03 4.16 10.78
C SER A 193 1.90 3.36 11.42
N LEU A 194 1.80 3.36 12.75
CA LEU A 194 0.68 2.77 13.49
C LEU A 194 -0.64 3.49 13.17
N GLY A 195 -0.66 4.82 13.18
CA GLY A 195 -1.84 5.62 12.85
C GLY A 195 -2.33 5.34 11.42
N LEU A 196 -1.42 5.27 10.46
CA LEU A 196 -1.74 4.88 9.08
C LEU A 196 -2.24 3.44 8.98
N THR A 197 -1.60 2.50 9.70
CA THR A 197 -2.01 1.08 9.72
C THR A 197 -3.41 0.91 10.27
N ILE A 198 -3.75 1.60 11.37
CA ILE A 198 -5.11 1.58 11.93
C ILE A 198 -6.10 2.10 10.90
N LEU A 199 -5.80 3.23 10.25
CA LEU A 199 -6.66 3.82 9.24
C LEU A 199 -6.91 2.89 8.04
N VAL A 200 -5.84 2.30 7.49
CA VAL A 200 -5.92 1.35 6.36
C VAL A 200 -6.70 0.10 6.77
N ALA A 201 -6.38 -0.48 7.93
CA ALA A 201 -7.05 -1.69 8.42
C ALA A 201 -8.54 -1.46 8.69
N ASP A 202 -8.89 -0.33 9.31
CA ASP A 202 -10.28 0.05 9.61
C ASP A 202 -11.09 0.30 8.33
N LEU A 203 -10.49 0.89 7.30
CA LEU A 203 -11.12 1.04 5.99
C LEU A 203 -11.30 -0.29 5.26
N ILE A 204 -10.31 -1.19 5.30
CA ILE A 204 -10.44 -2.54 4.73
C ILE A 204 -11.56 -3.29 5.46
N PHE A 205 -11.61 -3.21 6.79
CA PHE A 205 -12.69 -3.80 7.57
C PHE A 205 -14.06 -3.22 7.18
N ALA A 206 -14.17 -1.90 7.07
CA ALA A 206 -15.39 -1.23 6.65
C ALA A 206 -15.87 -1.68 5.26
N ALA A 207 -14.95 -1.82 4.30
CA ALA A 207 -15.28 -2.32 2.95
C ALA A 207 -15.75 -3.78 2.97
N LEU A 208 -15.10 -4.64 3.77
CA LEU A 208 -15.51 -6.03 3.94
C LEU A 208 -16.89 -6.15 4.60
N ARG A 209 -17.17 -5.26 5.56
CA ARG A 209 -18.47 -5.17 6.23
C ARG A 209 -19.55 -4.68 5.27
N ASP A 210 -19.26 -3.69 4.44
CA ASP A 210 -20.19 -3.18 3.42
C ASP A 210 -20.55 -4.27 2.39
N GLU A 211 -19.57 -5.03 1.89
CA GLU A 211 -19.83 -6.19 1.01
C GLU A 211 -20.72 -7.24 1.70
N TRP A 212 -20.45 -7.51 2.98
CA TRP A 212 -21.21 -8.50 3.73
C TRP A 212 -22.65 -8.05 4.03
N GLU A 213 -22.86 -6.78 4.37
CA GLU A 213 -24.18 -6.17 4.57
C GLU A 213 -24.97 -6.03 3.25
N TYR A 214 -24.28 -5.97 2.11
CA TYR A 214 -24.91 -6.05 0.78
C TYR A 214 -25.45 -7.46 0.52
N ASP A 215 -24.65 -8.50 0.79
CA ASP A 215 -25.05 -9.90 0.58
C ASP A 215 -26.08 -10.38 1.64
N HIS A 216 -26.09 -9.78 2.84
CA HIS A 216 -26.96 -10.13 3.97
C HIS A 216 -27.68 -8.88 4.53
N PRO A 217 -28.75 -8.40 3.85
CA PRO A 217 -29.46 -7.19 4.26
C PRO A 217 -30.00 -7.21 5.70
N GLU A 218 -30.29 -8.40 6.23
CA GLU A 218 -30.76 -8.65 7.60
C GLU A 218 -29.70 -8.43 8.68
N MET A 219 -28.43 -8.26 8.28
CA MET A 219 -27.32 -8.02 9.19
C MET A 219 -26.95 -6.53 9.31
N LYS A 220 -27.60 -5.66 8.52
CA LYS A 220 -27.40 -4.21 8.60
C LYS A 220 -27.65 -3.69 10.01
N GLY A 221 -26.68 -2.93 10.52
CA GLY A 221 -26.75 -2.32 11.85
C GLY A 221 -26.55 -3.27 13.03
N LYS A 222 -26.31 -4.57 12.80
CA LYS A 222 -25.89 -5.49 13.86
C LYS A 222 -24.40 -5.36 14.12
N ASP A 223 -24.00 -5.47 15.39
CA ASP A 223 -22.60 -5.51 15.76
C ASP A 223 -21.95 -6.78 15.23
N VAL A 224 -20.96 -6.62 14.36
CA VAL A 224 -20.10 -7.72 13.91
C VAL A 224 -19.08 -7.97 15.00
N ARG A 225 -19.26 -9.05 15.77
CA ARG A 225 -18.20 -9.52 16.67
C ARG A 225 -17.10 -10.17 15.84
N GLN A 226 -15.92 -9.56 15.85
CA GLN A 226 -14.68 -10.21 15.45
C GLN A 226 -14.47 -11.38 16.44
N ILE A 227 -14.48 -12.62 15.92
CA ILE A 227 -14.05 -13.82 16.68
C ILE A 227 -12.54 -13.91 16.57
#